data_AF-A0ABD5LWK9-F1
#
_entry.id   AF-A0ABD5LWK9-F1
#
_cell.length_a   1.000
_cell.length_b   1.000
_cell.length_c   1.000
_cell.angle_alpha   90.00
_cell.angle_beta   90.00
_cell.angle_gamma   90.00
#
_symmetry.space_group_name_H-M   'P 1'
#
loop_
_entity.id
_entity.type
_entity.pdbx_description
1 polymer ?
#
loop_
_entity_poly.entity_id
_entity_poly.type
_entity_poly.pdbx_seq_one_letter_code
_entity_poly.pdbx_strand_id
1 'polypeptide(L)'
;MLSIGTSLPELATTVVAALRRENELALGNIIGANIFNLTFVLGMPALLSPSTFNMQAFYFSFTVLVVAGLLFSLFSLGRKQRLNRGKGIFLLVCFIVYITVLCVAHSLLT
;
A
#
# COMPACT_ATOMS: atom_id res chain seq x y z
N MET A 1 -3.84 10.41 -8.06
CA MET A 1 -2.48 10.85 -8.46
C MET A 1 -1.70 11.54 -7.35
N LEU A 2 -2.32 12.37 -6.50
CA LEU A 2 -1.65 13.04 -5.36
C LEU A 2 -0.89 12.06 -4.43
N SER A 3 -1.48 10.90 -4.12
CA SER A 3 -0.89 9.87 -3.26
C SER A 3 0.38 9.20 -3.83
N ILE A 4 0.60 9.20 -5.15
CA ILE A 4 1.82 8.63 -5.75
C ILE A 4 3.02 9.52 -5.43
N GLY A 5 2.82 10.85 -5.38
CA GLY A 5 3.88 11.81 -5.08
C GLY A 5 4.33 11.77 -3.62
N THR A 6 3.42 11.49 -2.68
CA THR A 6 3.74 11.42 -1.25
C THR A 6 4.50 10.15 -0.87
N SER A 7 4.28 9.04 -1.58
CA SER A 7 4.97 7.77 -1.32
C SER A 7 6.18 7.50 -2.20
N LEU A 8 6.50 8.38 -3.14
CA LEU A 8 7.69 8.29 -3.98
C LEU A 8 9.01 8.33 -3.16
N PRO A 9 9.16 9.22 -2.15
CA PRO A 9 10.36 9.23 -1.30
C PRO A 9 10.49 7.95 -0.49
N GLU A 10 9.38 7.43 0.04
CA GLU A 10 9.31 6.20 0.83
C GLU A 10 9.66 4.96 -0.02
N LEU A 11 9.20 4.94 -1.27
CA LEU A 11 9.57 3.92 -2.24
C LEU A 11 11.07 3.99 -2.55
N ALA A 12 11.61 5.20 -2.76
CA ALA A 12 13.03 5.40 -3.06
C ALA A 12 13.92 4.92 -1.90
N THR A 13 13.61 5.26 -0.65
CA THR A 13 14.39 4.80 0.52
C THR A 13 14.33 3.29 0.69
N THR A 14 13.15 2.69 0.49
CA THR A 14 12.97 1.22 0.51
C THR A 14 13.79 0.52 -0.58
N VAL A 15 13.75 1.04 -1.81
CA VAL A 15 14.49 0.46 -2.96
C VAL A 15 16.00 0.57 -2.72
N VAL A 16 16.48 1.72 -2.23
CA VAL A 16 17.90 1.91 -1.91
C VAL A 16 18.36 0.95 -0.81
N ALA A 17 17.56 0.75 0.25
CA ALA A 17 17.85 -0.22 1.30
C ALA A 17 17.88 -1.66 0.78
N ALA A 18 16.92 -2.04 -0.08
CA ALA A 18 16.87 -3.36 -0.71
C ALA A 18 18.07 -3.61 -1.65
N LEU A 19 18.51 -2.59 -2.40
CA LEU A 19 19.69 -2.65 -3.26
C LEU A 19 20.98 -2.83 -2.46
N ARG A 20 21.04 -2.24 -1.26
CA ARG A 20 22.15 -2.42 -0.29
C ARG A 20 22.10 -3.76 0.46
N ARG A 21 21.11 -4.63 0.16
CA ARG A 21 20.84 -5.92 0.85
C ARG A 21 20.47 -5.76 2.34
N GLU A 22 20.09 -4.56 2.75
CA GLU A 22 19.59 -4.24 4.09
C GLU A 22 18.10 -4.59 4.18
N ASN A 23 17.79 -5.89 4.11
CA ASN A 23 16.41 -6.38 4.02
C ASN A 23 15.58 -6.00 5.26
N GLU A 24 16.19 -5.96 6.44
CA GLU A 24 15.52 -5.57 7.69
C GLU A 24 15.13 -4.09 7.69
N LEU A 25 16.03 -3.22 7.20
CA LEU A 25 15.75 -1.79 7.06
C LEU A 25 14.67 -1.53 6.00
N ALA A 26 14.72 -2.24 4.87
CA ALA A 26 13.70 -2.15 3.83
C ALA A 26 12.33 -2.58 4.37
N LEU A 27 12.26 -3.68 5.13
CA LEU A 27 11.01 -4.16 5.71
C LEU A 27 10.47 -3.18 6.78
N GLY A 28 11.34 -2.67 7.64
CA GLY A 28 11.00 -1.70 8.67
C GLY A 28 10.43 -0.41 8.08
N ASN A 29 11.03 0.07 6.98
CA ASN A 29 10.55 1.26 6.28
C ASN A 29 9.17 1.04 5.64
N ILE A 30 8.93 -0.10 4.98
CA ILE A 30 7.63 -0.43 4.38
C ILE A 30 6.53 -0.50 5.45
N ILE A 31 6.80 -1.21 6.55
CA ILE A 31 5.81 -1.40 7.62
C ILE A 31 5.55 -0.08 8.34
N GLY A 32 6.61 0.67 8.69
CA GLY A 32 6.52 1.94 9.40
C GLY A 32 5.75 3.01 8.60
N ALA A 33 6.06 3.14 7.30
CA ALA A 33 5.37 4.08 6.41
C ALA A 33 3.87 3.79 6.31
N ASN A 34 3.49 2.51 6.17
CA ASN A 34 2.07 2.13 6.12
C ASN A 34 1.34 2.42 7.44
N ILE A 35 1.96 2.13 8.59
CA ILE A 35 1.37 2.44 9.91
C ILE A 35 1.22 3.95 10.08
N PHE A 36 2.23 4.74 9.74
CA PHE A 36 2.18 6.20 9.82
C PHE A 36 1.09 6.79 8.92
N ASN A 37 0.96 6.29 7.69
CA ASN A 37 -0.06 6.76 6.76
C ASN A 37 -1.49 6.44 7.25
N LEU A 38 -1.72 5.26 7.82
CA LEU A 38 -3.01 4.89 8.40
C LEU A 38 -3.36 5.71 9.65
N THR A 39 -2.38 5.95 10.53
CA THR A 39 -2.63 6.61 11.82
C THR A 39 -2.62 8.13 11.72
N PHE A 40 -1.58 8.69 11.11
CA PHE A 40 -1.36 10.14 11.06
C PHE A 40 -2.02 10.77 9.84
N VAL A 41 -1.70 10.28 8.64
CA VAL A 41 -2.20 10.91 7.39
C VAL A 41 -3.70 10.71 7.24
N LEU A 42 -4.24 9.56 7.62
CA LEU A 42 -5.67 9.27 7.52
C LEU A 42 -6.42 9.58 8.82
N GLY A 43 -5.86 9.24 9.99
CA GLY A 43 -6.53 9.43 11.28
C GLY A 43 -6.59 10.88 11.77
N MET A 44 -5.53 11.67 11.58
CA MET A 44 -5.51 13.06 12.07
C MET A 44 -6.55 13.95 11.37
N PRO A 45 -6.70 13.95 10.03
CA PRO A 45 -7.75 14.71 9.36
C PRO A 45 -9.15 14.21 9.71
N ALA A 46 -9.33 12.90 9.91
CA ALA A 46 -10.62 12.33 10.30
C ALA A 46 -11.08 12.82 11.67
N LEU A 47 -10.16 13.09 12.61
CA LEU A 47 -10.47 13.67 13.92
C LEU A 47 -10.76 15.17 13.85
N LEU A 48 -10.04 15.90 12.99
CA LEU A 48 -10.15 17.36 12.90
C LEU A 48 -11.32 17.82 12.03
N SER A 49 -11.64 17.08 10.97
CA SER A 49 -12.71 17.41 10.02
C SER A 49 -13.36 16.12 9.50
N PRO A 50 -14.39 15.61 10.21
CA PRO A 50 -15.12 14.44 9.75
C PRO A 50 -15.82 14.78 8.43
N SER A 51 -15.36 14.17 7.36
CA SER A 51 -15.94 14.34 6.02
C SER A 51 -16.94 13.22 5.73
N THR A 52 -18.00 13.56 5.01
CA THR A 52 -18.96 12.59 4.51
C THR A 52 -18.39 11.93 3.25
N PHE A 53 -18.11 10.64 3.33
CA PHE A 53 -17.58 9.86 2.20
C PHE A 53 -18.69 9.07 1.52
N ASN A 54 -18.51 8.81 0.23
CA ASN A 54 -19.30 7.77 -0.44
C ASN A 54 -18.91 6.40 0.16
N MET A 55 -19.80 5.85 1.00
CA MET A 55 -19.55 4.61 1.73
C MET A 55 -19.19 3.44 0.81
N GLN A 56 -19.79 3.35 -0.38
CA GLN A 56 -19.56 2.23 -1.29
C GLN A 56 -18.12 2.23 -1.84
N ALA A 57 -17.61 3.39 -2.23
CA ALA A 57 -16.22 3.53 -2.68
C ALA A 57 -15.22 3.32 -1.54
N PHE A 58 -15.57 3.78 -0.33
CA PHE A 58 -14.75 3.60 0.86
C PHE A 58 -14.62 2.12 1.26
N TYR A 59 -15.73 1.39 1.36
CA TYR A 59 -15.72 -0.04 1.71
C TYR A 59 -14.92 -0.86 0.69
N PHE A 60 -15.08 -0.62 -0.61
CA PHE A 60 -14.30 -1.30 -1.63
C PHE A 60 -12.78 -1.08 -1.45
N SER A 61 -12.37 0.18 -1.30
CA SER A 61 -10.94 0.54 -1.15
C SER A 61 -10.35 -0.02 0.15
N PHE A 62 -11.13 0.03 1.24
CA PHE A 62 -10.73 -0.49 2.54
C PHE A 62 -10.60 -2.02 2.53
N THR A 63 -11.55 -2.74 1.91
CA THR A 63 -11.46 -4.19 1.76
C THR A 63 -10.23 -4.60 0.95
N VAL A 64 -9.93 -3.90 -0.15
CA VAL A 64 -8.70 -4.16 -0.94
C VAL A 64 -7.45 -3.95 -0.09
N LEU A 65 -7.40 -2.87 0.70
CA LEU A 65 -6.27 -2.59 1.60
C LEU A 65 -6.06 -3.71 2.62
N VAL A 66 -7.12 -4.17 3.28
CA VAL A 66 -7.05 -5.26 4.27
C VAL A 66 -6.61 -6.57 3.63
N VAL A 67 -7.18 -6.93 2.47
CA VAL A 67 -6.81 -8.15 1.73
C VAL A 67 -5.35 -8.10 1.29
N ALA A 68 -4.89 -6.97 0.74
CA ALA A 68 -3.50 -6.80 0.33
C ALA A 68 -2.54 -6.89 1.52
N GLY A 69 -2.88 -6.28 2.67
CA GLY A 69 -2.10 -6.36 3.90
C GLY A 69 -2.02 -7.78 4.46
N LEU A 70 -3.13 -8.52 4.44
CA LEU A 70 -3.17 -9.93 4.84
C LEU A 70 -2.34 -10.81 3.91
N LEU A 71 -2.46 -10.64 2.58
CA LEU A 71 -1.64 -11.37 1.61
C LEU A 71 -0.15 -11.09 1.81
N PHE A 72 0.21 -9.83 2.01
CA PHE A 72 1.59 -9.44 2.31
C PHE A 72 2.09 -10.10 3.60
N SER A 73 1.30 -10.05 4.67
CA SER A 73 1.61 -10.69 5.96
C SER A 73 1.78 -12.20 5.82
N LEU A 74 0.85 -12.90 5.17
CA LEU A 74 0.94 -14.34 4.88
C LEU A 74 2.21 -14.69 4.09
N PHE A 75 2.60 -13.86 3.13
CA PHE A 75 3.80 -14.07 2.34
C PHE A 75 5.09 -13.78 3.09
N SER A 76 5.04 -12.86 4.07
CA SER A 76 6.18 -12.45 4.90
C SER A 76 6.39 -13.35 6.13
N LEU A 77 5.33 -13.96 6.67
CA LEU A 77 5.39 -14.80 7.89
C LEU A 77 5.70 -16.29 7.62
N GLY A 78 5.73 -16.72 6.36
CA GLY A 78 6.06 -18.11 6.00
C GLY A 78 7.49 -18.51 6.38
N ARG A 79 7.68 -19.74 6.87
CA ARG A 79 8.94 -20.35 7.39
C ARG A 79 10.23 -20.13 6.58
N LYS A 80 10.15 -19.72 5.32
CA LYS A 80 11.29 -19.21 4.55
C LYS A 80 11.11 -17.70 4.44
N GLN A 81 11.77 -16.97 5.33
CA GLN A 81 11.88 -15.50 5.47
C GLN A 81 12.42 -14.80 4.21
N ARG A 82 11.85 -15.06 3.03
CA ARG A 82 12.24 -14.46 1.77
C ARG A 82 11.00 -14.25 0.91
N LEU A 83 10.63 -12.98 0.75
CA LEU A 83 9.86 -12.55 -0.41
C LEU A 83 10.65 -12.95 -1.66
N ASN A 84 10.25 -14.07 -2.26
CA ASN A 84 10.84 -14.51 -3.52
C ASN A 84 10.37 -13.57 -4.64
N ARG A 85 11.20 -13.39 -5.68
CA ARG A 85 10.89 -12.53 -6.84
C ARG A 85 9.50 -12.82 -7.41
N GLY A 86 9.08 -14.10 -7.44
CA GLY A 86 7.75 -14.50 -7.89
C GLY A 86 6.58 -13.95 -7.06
N LYS A 87 6.69 -13.91 -5.73
CA LYS A 87 5.64 -13.33 -4.85
C LYS A 87 5.57 -11.81 -5.01
N GLY A 88 6.73 -11.16 -5.17
CA GLY A 88 6.81 -9.73 -5.43
C GLY A 88 6.17 -9.35 -6.77
N ILE A 89 6.46 -10.10 -7.84
CA ILE A 89 5.83 -9.89 -9.16
C ILE A 89 4.32 -10.06 -9.07
N PHE A 90 3.83 -11.09 -8.36
CA PHE A 90 2.39 -11.29 -8.17
C PHE A 90 1.73 -10.08 -7.50
N LEU A 91 2.29 -9.58 -6.39
CA LEU A 91 1.78 -8.39 -5.72
C LEU A 91 1.81 -7.14 -6.61
N LEU A 92 2.86 -6.98 -7.43
CA LEU A 92 2.99 -5.87 -8.37
C LEU A 92 1.93 -5.94 -9.47
N VAL A 93 1.65 -7.13 -10.01
CA VAL A 93 0.56 -7.33 -10.99
C VAL A 93 -0.79 -7.00 -10.37
N CYS A 94 -1.08 -7.47 -9.15
CA CYS A 94 -2.30 -7.11 -8.44
C CYS A 94 -2.42 -5.59 -8.24
N PHE A 95 -1.33 -4.90 -7.93
CA PHE A 95 -1.30 -3.45 -7.78
C PHE A 95 -1.60 -2.73 -9.10
N ILE A 96 -0.99 -3.16 -10.22
CA ILE A 96 -1.28 -2.59 -11.55
C ILE A 96 -2.75 -2.80 -11.91
N VAL A 97 -3.29 -4.01 -11.72
CA VAL A 97 -4.70 -4.31 -12.00
C VAL A 97 -5.61 -3.41 -11.18
N TYR A 98 -5.33 -3.25 -9.88
CA TYR A 98 -6.09 -2.35 -9.01
C TYR A 98 -6.08 -0.90 -9.51
N ILE A 99 -4.91 -0.36 -9.86
CA ILE A 99 -4.80 1.00 -10.42
C ILE A 99 -5.58 1.13 -11.72
N THR A 100 -5.50 0.15 -12.62
CA THR A 100 -6.23 0.17 -13.89
C THR A 100 -7.75 0.13 -13.66
N VAL A 101 -8.23 -0.75 -12.78
CA VAL A 101 -9.65 -0.81 -12.41
C VAL A 101 -10.13 0.51 -11.82
N LEU A 102 -9.35 1.11 -10.91
CA LEU A 102 -9.68 2.40 -10.32
C LEU A 102 -9.71 3.52 -11.36
N CYS A 103 -8.75 3.53 -12.28
CA CYS A 103 -8.66 4.53 -13.35
C CYS A 103 -9.84 4.42 -14.32
N VAL A 104 -10.19 3.20 -14.73
CA VAL A 104 -11.33 2.92 -15.61
C VAL A 104 -12.65 3.25 -14.89
N ALA A 105 -12.81 2.84 -13.64
CA ALA A 105 -14.00 3.15 -12.85
C ALA A 105 -14.18 4.66 -12.64
N HIS A 106 -13.09 5.41 -12.43
CA HIS A 106 -13.13 6.86 -12.35
C HIS A 106 -13.50 7.49 -13.70
N SER A 107 -12.95 7.00 -14.82
CA SER A 107 -13.27 7.49 -16.17
C SER A 107 -14.70 7.18 -16.64
N LEU A 108 -15.38 6.22 -16.02
CA LEU A 108 -16.79 5.88 -16.27
C LEU A 108 -17.77 6.71 -15.41
N LEU A 109 -17.29 7.34 -14.33
CA LEU A 109 -18.10 8.18 -13.43
C LEU A 109 -17.98 9.69 -13.72
N THR A 110 -17.07 10.10 -14.61
CA THR A 110 -16.89 11.47 -15.12
C THR A 110 -17.39 11.58 -16.55
#